data_AF-A0A7C1LJ20-F1
#
_entry.id   AF-A0A7C1LJ20-F1
#
_cell.length_a   1.000
_cell.length_b   1.000
_cell.length_c   1.000
_cell.angle_alpha   90.00
_cell.angle_beta   90.00
_cell.angle_gamma   90.00
#
_symmetry.space_group_name_H-M   'P 1'
#
loop_
_entity.id
_entity.type
_entity.pdbx_description
1 polymer ?
#
loop_
_entity_poly.entity_id
_entity_poly.type
_entity_poly.pdbx_seq_one_letter_code
_entity_poly.pdbx_strand_id
1 'polypeptide(L)'
;MKPTPHNENLFELLHKSKAYLITLSVDSDERIQKSNKYTYNDLANIVLYCQKYDIKLAIDLLIGYPNEPLDSVKKMIDFFKINRPFTVGISFNYRIYNHTPLASLIQKDTSLQKNLNKPYTDNENFLEPIFYNQLSQEMIEELLDHDDLFKIAGITSGVNYQQV
;
A
#
# COMPACT_ATOMS: atom_id res chain seq x y z
N MET A 1 9.48 5.65 3.13
CA MET A 1 9.19 6.67 4.16
C MET A 1 7.71 6.60 4.52
N LYS A 2 7.31 7.09 5.70
CA LYS A 2 5.89 7.28 6.04
C LYS A 2 5.44 8.69 5.66
N PRO A 3 4.13 8.93 5.42
CA PRO A 3 3.63 10.26 5.05
C PRO A 3 3.80 11.32 6.13
N THR A 4 3.96 10.94 7.40
CA THR A 4 4.26 11.88 8.48
C THR A 4 5.44 11.40 9.33
N PRO A 5 6.25 12.33 9.87
CA PRO A 5 6.23 13.77 9.62
C PRO A 5 6.79 14.14 8.23
N HIS A 6 6.25 15.19 7.62
CA HIS A 6 6.78 15.78 6.39
C HIS A 6 6.65 17.31 6.46
N ASN A 7 7.55 18.02 5.79
CA ASN A 7 7.44 19.46 5.51
C ASN A 7 8.31 19.77 4.30
N GLU A 8 8.14 20.96 3.73
CA GLU A 8 8.87 21.37 2.54
C GLU A 8 10.41 21.37 2.72
N ASN A 9 10.90 21.81 3.89
CA ASN A 9 12.34 21.84 4.20
C ASN A 9 13.00 20.47 4.08
N LEU A 10 12.30 19.39 4.44
CA LEU A 10 12.80 18.02 4.25
C LEU A 10 13.07 17.73 2.77
N PHE A 11 12.15 18.10 1.87
CA PHE A 11 12.30 17.86 0.43
C PHE A 11 13.37 18.76 -0.19
N GLU A 12 13.49 20.00 0.28
CA GLU A 12 14.59 20.86 -0.11
C GLU A 12 15.96 20.25 0.26
N LEU A 13 16.08 19.71 1.48
CA LEU A 13 17.30 19.03 1.94
C LEU A 13 17.58 17.74 1.15
N LEU A 14 16.54 16.94 0.86
CA LEU A 14 16.67 15.75 0.02
C LEU A 14 17.22 16.13 -1.37
N HIS A 15 16.68 17.17 -2.00
CA HIS A 15 17.17 17.67 -3.28
C HIS A 15 18.63 18.16 -3.20
N LYS A 16 18.97 18.96 -2.17
CA LYS A 16 20.34 19.43 -1.93
C LYS A 16 21.31 18.26 -1.75
N SER A 17 20.85 17.18 -1.11
CA SER A 17 21.62 15.94 -0.92
C SER A 17 21.71 15.05 -2.16
N LYS A 18 21.06 15.44 -3.28
CA LYS A 18 21.00 14.68 -4.54
C LYS A 18 20.21 13.37 -4.44
N ALA A 19 19.26 13.29 -3.51
CA ALA A 19 18.26 12.22 -3.52
C ALA A 19 17.40 12.36 -4.78
N TYR A 20 17.48 11.37 -5.68
CA TYR A 20 16.75 11.40 -6.96
C TYR A 20 15.41 10.66 -6.91
N LEU A 21 15.22 9.77 -5.92
CA LEU A 21 14.02 8.98 -5.73
C LEU A 21 13.74 8.78 -4.25
N ILE A 22 12.46 8.87 -3.89
CA ILE A 22 11.95 8.44 -2.59
C ILE A 22 10.80 7.46 -2.76
N THR A 23 10.68 6.53 -1.83
CA THR A 23 9.54 5.61 -1.75
C THR A 23 8.66 5.97 -0.57
N LEU A 24 7.35 6.07 -0.77
CA LEU A 24 6.36 6.41 0.24
C LEU A 24 5.40 5.25 0.47
N SER A 25 5.31 4.75 1.71
CA SER A 25 4.35 3.69 2.07
C SER A 25 2.99 4.30 2.37
N VAL A 26 1.98 3.91 1.62
CA VAL A 26 0.62 4.45 1.67
C VAL A 26 -0.39 3.32 1.83
N ASP A 27 -1.40 3.55 2.65
CA ASP A 27 -2.54 2.68 2.92
C ASP A 27 -3.79 3.26 2.24
N SER A 28 -4.56 2.44 1.51
CA SER A 28 -5.82 2.89 0.88
C SER A 28 -6.93 3.16 1.90
N ASP A 29 -6.94 2.45 3.02
CA ASP A 29 -8.00 2.53 4.03
C ASP A 29 -7.80 3.70 5.00
N GLU A 30 -8.73 4.65 5.00
CA GLU A 30 -8.71 5.84 5.88
C GLU A 30 -8.63 5.49 7.38
N ARG A 31 -9.13 4.32 7.80
CA ARG A 31 -9.01 3.84 9.20
C ARG A 31 -7.54 3.62 9.56
N ILE A 32 -6.78 3.07 8.62
CA ILE A 32 -5.35 2.80 8.76
C ILE A 32 -4.55 4.09 8.61
N GLN A 33 -4.90 4.95 7.65
CA GLN A 33 -4.29 6.29 7.50
C GLN A 33 -4.39 7.10 8.80
N LYS A 34 -5.59 7.12 9.41
CA LYS A 34 -5.83 7.79 10.70
C LYS A 34 -4.97 7.22 11.82
N SER A 35 -4.83 5.90 11.87
CA SER A 35 -3.96 5.22 12.85
C SER A 35 -2.48 5.57 12.63
N ASN A 36 -2.08 5.72 11.36
CA ASN A 36 -0.75 6.15 10.93
C ASN A 36 -0.58 7.68 10.91
N LYS A 37 -1.59 8.45 11.35
CA LYS A 37 -1.57 9.91 11.52
C LYS A 37 -1.23 10.67 10.24
N TYR A 38 -1.90 10.33 9.13
CA TYR A 38 -1.83 11.12 7.90
C TYR A 38 -3.16 11.11 7.14
N THR A 39 -3.26 11.97 6.13
CA THR A 39 -4.46 12.24 5.32
C THR A 39 -4.09 12.34 3.83
N TYR A 40 -5.10 12.38 2.96
CA TYR A 40 -4.93 12.67 1.54
C TYR A 40 -4.26 14.03 1.27
N ASN A 41 -4.47 15.04 2.13
CA ASN A 41 -3.82 16.33 1.99
C ASN A 41 -2.30 16.23 2.21
N ASP A 42 -1.88 15.39 3.16
CA ASP A 42 -0.46 15.11 3.40
C ASP A 42 0.18 14.43 2.18
N LEU A 43 -0.54 13.46 1.57
CA LEU A 43 -0.09 12.81 0.35
C LEU A 43 0.05 13.80 -0.82
N ALA A 44 -0.95 14.67 -1.02
CA ALA A 44 -0.94 15.69 -2.07
C ALA A 44 0.23 16.67 -1.89
N ASN A 45 0.49 17.11 -0.66
CA ASN A 45 1.64 17.96 -0.35
C ASN A 45 2.97 17.27 -0.67
N ILE A 46 3.12 15.99 -0.32
CA ILE A 46 4.34 15.22 -0.62
C ILE A 46 4.55 15.11 -2.14
N VAL A 47 3.51 14.82 -2.91
CA VAL A 47 3.57 14.80 -4.38
C VAL A 47 4.03 16.16 -4.91
N LEU A 48 3.41 17.25 -4.43
CA LEU A 48 3.74 18.62 -4.83
C LEU A 48 5.20 18.97 -4.50
N TYR A 49 5.69 18.61 -3.32
CA TYR A 49 7.10 18.84 -2.96
C TYR A 49 8.05 18.03 -3.83
N CYS A 50 7.73 16.76 -4.12
CA CYS A 50 8.53 15.95 -5.02
C CYS A 50 8.63 16.57 -6.42
N GLN A 51 7.50 17.02 -6.98
CA GLN A 51 7.46 17.70 -8.27
C GLN A 51 8.26 19.01 -8.25
N LYS A 52 8.10 19.82 -7.19
CA LYS A 52 8.81 21.10 -7.02
C LYS A 52 10.33 20.92 -7.01
N TYR A 53 10.81 19.85 -6.39
CA TYR A 53 12.23 19.59 -6.19
C TYR A 53 12.82 18.52 -7.14
N ASP A 54 12.10 18.14 -8.20
CA ASP A 54 12.51 17.14 -9.18
C ASP A 54 12.97 15.81 -8.54
N ILE A 55 12.21 15.35 -7.55
CA ILE A 55 12.44 14.07 -6.87
C ILE A 55 11.40 13.08 -7.39
N LYS A 56 11.84 11.91 -7.88
CA LYS A 56 10.92 10.85 -8.28
C LYS A 56 10.24 10.26 -7.03
N LEU A 57 8.91 10.18 -7.07
CA LEU A 57 8.12 9.61 -5.98
C LEU A 57 7.57 8.23 -6.39
N ALA A 58 8.09 7.17 -5.78
CA ALA A 58 7.50 5.84 -5.86
C ALA A 58 6.54 5.64 -4.67
N ILE A 59 5.36 5.09 -4.93
CA ILE A 59 4.38 4.75 -3.89
C ILE A 59 4.39 3.24 -3.67
N ASP A 60 4.55 2.81 -2.43
CA ASP A 60 4.22 1.45 -1.99
C ASP A 60 2.82 1.48 -1.41
N LEU A 61 1.81 1.12 -2.20
CA LEU A 61 0.40 1.16 -1.84
C LEU A 61 -0.08 -0.20 -1.31
N LEU A 62 -0.56 -0.22 -0.07
CA LEU A 62 -1.26 -1.35 0.54
C LEU A 62 -2.78 -1.19 0.38
N ILE A 63 -3.43 -2.21 -0.15
CA ILE A 63 -4.88 -2.29 -0.34
C ILE A 63 -5.45 -3.62 0.17
N GLY A 64 -6.77 -3.71 0.31
CA GLY A 64 -7.43 -4.96 0.69
C GLY A 64 -7.28 -5.28 2.17
N TYR A 65 -7.32 -4.25 3.02
CA TYR A 65 -7.35 -4.44 4.46
C TYR A 65 -8.59 -5.26 4.89
N PRO A 66 -8.54 -5.97 6.04
CA PRO A 66 -9.71 -6.64 6.57
C PRO A 66 -10.92 -5.70 6.67
N ASN A 67 -12.03 -6.11 6.07
CA ASN A 67 -13.28 -5.34 6.00
C ASN A 67 -13.12 -3.96 5.31
N GLU A 68 -12.12 -3.76 4.47
CA GLU A 68 -12.00 -2.56 3.65
C GLU A 68 -13.08 -2.55 2.55
N PRO A 69 -13.90 -1.48 2.45
CA PRO A 69 -14.84 -1.34 1.35
C PRO A 69 -14.12 -1.12 0.02
N LEU A 70 -14.65 -1.71 -1.06
CA LEU A 70 -14.08 -1.54 -2.41
C LEU A 70 -13.99 -0.06 -2.84
N ASP A 71 -14.94 0.78 -2.41
CA ASP A 71 -14.94 2.21 -2.71
C ASP A 71 -13.76 2.95 -2.07
N SER A 72 -13.22 2.45 -0.95
CA SER A 72 -11.99 2.98 -0.35
C SER A 72 -10.78 2.80 -1.27
N VAL A 73 -10.68 1.61 -1.87
CA VAL A 73 -9.61 1.26 -2.82
C VAL A 73 -9.74 2.10 -4.10
N LYS A 74 -10.96 2.19 -4.65
CA LYS A 74 -11.25 3.04 -5.83
C LYS A 74 -10.84 4.49 -5.60
N LYS A 75 -11.25 5.07 -4.47
CA LYS A 75 -10.92 6.45 -4.11
C LYS A 75 -9.41 6.68 -4.07
N MET A 76 -8.62 5.72 -3.56
CA MET A 76 -7.17 5.81 -3.52
C MET A 76 -6.53 5.69 -4.91
N ILE A 77 -7.04 4.77 -5.75
CA ILE A 77 -6.58 4.63 -7.14
C ILE A 77 -6.85 5.93 -7.91
N ASP A 78 -8.08 6.46 -7.84
CA ASP A 78 -8.47 7.70 -8.50
C ASP A 78 -7.62 8.89 -8.03
N PHE A 79 -7.32 8.95 -6.73
CA PHE A 79 -6.41 9.96 -6.18
C PHE A 79 -5.04 9.94 -6.86
N PHE A 80 -4.44 8.76 -7.06
CA PHE A 80 -3.14 8.65 -7.72
C PHE A 80 -3.22 8.81 -9.24
N LYS A 81 -4.33 8.45 -9.88
CA LYS A 81 -4.60 8.79 -11.29
C LYS A 81 -4.59 10.31 -11.52
N ILE A 82 -5.06 11.09 -10.54
CA ILE A 82 -5.06 12.56 -10.59
C ILE A 82 -3.69 13.15 -10.24
N ASN A 83 -3.05 12.70 -9.14
CA ASN A 83 -1.82 13.30 -8.63
C ASN A 83 -0.55 12.82 -9.35
N ARG A 84 -0.60 11.66 -10.01
CA ARG A 84 0.45 11.08 -10.88
C ARG A 84 1.87 11.14 -10.28
N PRO A 85 2.16 10.33 -9.23
CA PRO A 85 3.54 10.09 -8.80
C PRO A 85 4.33 9.36 -9.91
N PHE A 86 5.63 9.10 -9.70
CA PHE A 86 6.46 8.42 -10.70
C PHE A 86 6.01 6.96 -10.94
N THR A 87 5.62 6.25 -9.88
CA THR A 87 5.05 4.89 -9.98
C THR A 87 4.27 4.53 -8.72
N VAL A 88 3.32 3.61 -8.83
CA VAL A 88 2.56 3.06 -7.70
C VAL A 88 2.65 1.53 -7.71
N GLY A 89 3.41 0.96 -6.77
CA GLY A 89 3.44 -0.47 -6.50
C GLY A 89 2.29 -0.88 -5.59
N ILE A 90 1.44 -1.81 -6.03
CA ILE A 90 0.28 -2.28 -5.28
C ILE A 90 0.57 -3.62 -4.61
N SER A 91 0.35 -3.68 -3.30
CA SER A 91 0.41 -4.90 -2.50
C SER A 91 -0.95 -5.16 -1.84
N PHE A 92 -1.47 -6.37 -2.01
CA PHE A 92 -2.78 -6.79 -1.49
C PHE A 92 -2.74 -8.18 -0.83
N ASN A 93 -1.57 -8.83 -0.84
CA ASN A 93 -1.34 -10.12 -0.22
C ASN A 93 -0.65 -9.95 1.14
N TYR A 94 -1.36 -10.25 2.23
CA TYR A 94 -0.82 -10.07 3.58
C TYR A 94 -0.34 -11.40 4.14
N ARG A 95 0.99 -11.57 4.26
CA ARG A 95 1.51 -12.69 5.05
C ARG A 95 1.13 -12.50 6.52
N ILE A 96 0.47 -13.49 7.09
CA ILE A 96 0.10 -13.47 8.49
C ILE A 96 1.28 -13.99 9.31
N TYR A 97 1.60 -13.24 10.37
CA TYR A 97 2.56 -13.67 11.37
C TYR A 97 1.85 -13.80 12.71
N ASN A 98 2.21 -14.82 13.48
CA ASN A 98 1.69 -15.00 14.83
C ASN A 98 1.97 -13.75 15.69
N HIS A 99 1.11 -13.50 16.68
CA HIS A 99 1.19 -12.36 17.59
C HIS A 99 1.12 -10.97 16.93
N THR A 100 0.59 -10.89 15.71
CA THR A 100 0.25 -9.60 15.07
C THR A 100 -1.23 -9.24 15.24
N PRO A 101 -1.59 -7.96 15.13
CA PRO A 101 -2.99 -7.54 15.13
C PRO A 101 -3.83 -8.27 14.06
N LEU A 102 -3.25 -8.54 12.89
CA LEU A 102 -3.92 -9.27 11.81
C LEU A 102 -4.22 -10.72 12.20
N ALA A 103 -3.25 -11.43 12.78
CA ALA A 103 -3.46 -12.80 13.28
C ALA A 103 -4.56 -12.84 14.36
N SER A 104 -4.50 -11.92 15.32
CA SER A 104 -5.52 -11.80 16.37
C SER A 104 -6.91 -11.48 15.82
N LEU A 105 -7.00 -10.70 14.75
CA LEU A 105 -8.27 -10.37 14.10
C LEU A 105 -8.88 -11.59 13.40
N ILE A 106 -8.08 -12.32 12.61
CA ILE A 106 -8.52 -13.52 11.87
C ILE A 106 -8.91 -14.66 12.83
N GLN A 107 -8.23 -14.79 13.97
CA GLN A 107 -8.59 -15.72 15.04
C GLN A 107 -9.96 -15.42 15.65
N LYS A 108 -10.30 -14.13 15.81
CA LYS A 108 -11.53 -13.69 16.47
C LYS A 108 -12.73 -13.60 15.53
N ASP A 109 -12.48 -13.27 14.26
CA ASP A 109 -13.51 -13.09 13.24
C ASP A 109 -13.40 -14.19 12.18
N THR A 110 -14.20 -15.25 12.35
CA THR A 110 -14.22 -16.40 11.45
C THR A 110 -14.68 -16.04 10.04
N SER A 111 -15.38 -14.92 9.85
CA SER A 111 -15.81 -14.47 8.53
C SER A 111 -14.64 -14.06 7.63
N LEU A 112 -13.49 -13.71 8.22
CA LEU A 112 -12.26 -13.36 7.52
C LEU A 112 -11.45 -14.59 7.08
N GLN A 113 -11.69 -15.76 7.69
CA GLN A 113 -10.92 -16.98 7.40
C GLN A 113 -11.16 -17.50 5.98
N LYS A 114 -12.30 -17.15 5.37
CA LYS A 114 -12.61 -17.47 3.96
C LYS A 114 -11.67 -16.79 2.95
N ASN A 115 -10.99 -15.72 3.38
CA ASN A 115 -10.06 -14.92 2.56
C ASN A 115 -8.61 -15.39 2.72
N LEU A 116 -8.39 -16.54 3.35
CA LEU A 116 -7.07 -17.15 3.49
C LEU A 116 -6.75 -18.04 2.29
N ASN A 117 -5.48 -18.07 1.90
CA ASN A 117 -5.01 -18.96 0.84
C ASN A 117 -4.94 -20.45 1.26
N LYS A 118 -5.15 -20.74 2.55
CA LYS A 118 -5.22 -22.09 3.12
C LYS A 118 -6.32 -22.13 4.20
N PRO A 119 -6.99 -23.28 4.39
CA PRO A 119 -7.97 -23.44 5.47
C PRO A 119 -7.37 -23.14 6.84
N TYR A 120 -8.08 -22.35 7.65
CA TYR A 120 -7.70 -22.08 9.03
C TYR A 120 -7.96 -23.32 9.91
N THR A 121 -7.09 -23.59 10.89
CA THR A 121 -7.27 -24.65 11.88
C THR A 121 -7.08 -24.10 13.29
N ASP A 122 -7.73 -24.71 14.30
CA ASP A 122 -7.61 -24.25 15.69
C ASP A 122 -6.18 -24.36 16.25
N ASN A 123 -5.34 -25.23 15.65
CA ASN A 123 -3.93 -25.41 16.01
C ASN A 123 -2.99 -24.55 15.16
N GLU A 124 -3.51 -23.61 14.38
CA GLU A 124 -2.71 -22.78 13.48
C GLU A 124 -1.73 -21.89 14.27
N ASN A 125 -0.45 -21.99 13.93
CA ASN A 125 0.63 -21.27 14.60
C ASN A 125 1.36 -20.28 13.68
N PHE A 126 0.95 -20.19 12.40
CA PHE A 126 1.50 -19.29 11.37
C PHE A 126 3.01 -19.47 11.12
N LEU A 127 3.59 -20.63 11.45
CA LEU A 127 4.96 -20.97 11.05
C LEU A 127 5.04 -21.22 9.55
N GLU A 128 4.10 -22.00 9.03
CA GLU A 128 3.91 -22.17 7.60
C GLU A 128 3.27 -20.89 7.01
N PRO A 129 3.74 -20.39 5.86
CA PRO A 129 3.18 -19.19 5.25
C PRO A 129 1.69 -19.35 4.94
N ILE A 130 0.89 -18.48 5.54
CA ILE A 130 -0.54 -18.25 5.25
C ILE A 130 -0.69 -16.77 4.88
N PHE A 131 -1.46 -16.53 3.83
CA PHE A 131 -1.71 -15.21 3.29
C PHE A 131 -3.20 -14.88 3.38
N TYR A 132 -3.51 -13.64 3.75
CA TYR A 132 -4.84 -13.06 3.75
C TYR A 132 -5.00 -12.14 2.54
N ASN A 133 -6.08 -12.35 1.78
CA ASN A 133 -6.41 -11.60 0.56
C ASN A 133 -7.90 -11.20 0.57
N GLN A 134 -8.21 -9.92 0.83
CA GLN A 134 -9.58 -9.41 0.74
C GLN A 134 -10.07 -9.28 -0.72
N LEU A 135 -9.14 -9.01 -1.63
CA LEU A 135 -9.39 -8.73 -3.04
C LEU A 135 -8.68 -9.78 -3.90
N SER A 136 -9.31 -10.19 -4.99
CA SER A 136 -8.65 -11.03 -5.99
C SER A 136 -7.78 -10.18 -6.92
N GLN A 137 -6.84 -10.83 -7.61
CA GLN A 137 -6.00 -10.16 -8.60
C GLN A 137 -6.85 -9.62 -9.76
N GLU A 138 -7.86 -10.37 -10.22
CA GLU A 138 -8.72 -9.96 -11.34
C GLU A 138 -9.48 -8.68 -11.00
N MET A 139 -10.01 -8.58 -9.76
CA MET A 139 -10.68 -7.36 -9.29
C MET A 139 -9.75 -6.15 -9.30
N ILE A 140 -8.47 -6.34 -8.93
CA ILE A 140 -7.49 -5.25 -8.92
C ILE A 140 -7.17 -4.86 -10.36
N GLU A 141 -6.87 -5.81 -11.23
CA GLU A 141 -6.57 -5.55 -12.65
C GLU A 141 -7.70 -4.75 -13.33
N GLU A 142 -8.96 -5.12 -13.07
CA GLU A 142 -10.13 -4.41 -13.58
C GLU A 142 -10.23 -2.96 -13.06
N LEU A 143 -9.88 -2.72 -11.78
CA LEU A 143 -9.84 -1.37 -11.20
C LEU A 143 -8.73 -0.48 -11.80
N LEU A 144 -7.60 -1.08 -12.16
CA LEU A 144 -6.46 -0.33 -12.70
C LEU A 144 -6.71 0.11 -14.14
N ASP A 145 -7.52 -0.62 -14.90
CA ASP A 145 -7.85 -0.32 -16.29
C ASP A 145 -6.60 -0.16 -17.17
N HIS A 146 -5.62 -1.05 -16.97
CA HIS A 146 -4.33 -1.07 -17.67
C HIS A 146 -3.50 0.24 -17.59
N ASP A 147 -3.76 1.10 -16.61
CA ASP A 147 -2.98 2.33 -16.38
C ASP A 147 -1.54 2.00 -15.97
N ASP A 148 -0.59 2.52 -16.75
CA ASP A 148 0.85 2.27 -16.65
C ASP A 148 1.50 2.80 -15.37
N LEU A 149 0.79 3.67 -14.64
CA LEU A 149 1.21 4.15 -13.33
C LEU A 149 1.35 3.02 -12.31
N PHE A 150 0.46 2.03 -12.40
CA PHE A 150 0.29 1.01 -11.38
C PHE A 150 0.98 -0.29 -11.74
N LYS A 151 1.69 -0.86 -10.77
CA LYS A 151 2.39 -2.14 -10.88
C LYS A 151 1.95 -3.02 -9.72
N ILE A 152 1.35 -4.18 -10.01
CA ILE A 152 0.99 -5.13 -8.95
C ILE A 152 2.26 -5.88 -8.52
N ALA A 153 2.62 -5.75 -7.23
CA ALA A 153 3.79 -6.39 -6.67
C ALA A 153 3.63 -7.91 -6.62
N GLY A 154 4.69 -8.64 -6.99
CA GLY A 154 4.73 -10.11 -6.94
C GLY A 154 4.26 -10.83 -8.21
N ILE A 155 3.74 -10.13 -9.23
CA ILE A 155 3.42 -10.72 -10.55
C ILE A 155 4.68 -10.84 -11.43
N THR A 156 5.57 -9.85 -11.36
CA THR A 156 6.86 -9.85 -12.06
C THR A 156 7.99 -10.22 -11.10
N SER A 157 8.83 -11.17 -11.50
CA SER A 157 10.00 -11.60 -10.73
C SER A 157 11.03 -10.46 -10.63
N GLY A 158 11.04 -9.78 -9.48
CA GLY A 158 12.00 -8.74 -9.10
C GLY A 158 11.60 -8.11 -7.75
N VAL A 159 12.56 -7.58 -6.99
CA VAL A 159 12.26 -6.81 -5.77
C VAL A 159 11.79 -5.40 -6.12
N ASN A 160 10.88 -4.81 -5.34
CA ASN A 160 10.18 -3.55 -5.64
C ASN A 160 11.07 -2.38 -6.13
N TYR A 161 12.34 -2.31 -5.71
CA TYR A 161 13.26 -1.22 -6.08
C TYR A 161 14.03 -1.43 -7.40
N GLN A 162 13.89 -2.59 -8.04
CA GLN A 162 14.57 -2.92 -9.29
C GLN A 162 13.70 -2.71 -10.53
N GLN A 163 12.44 -2.32 -10.36
CA GLN A 163 11.49 -2.15 -11.47
C GLN A 163 11.46 -0.71 -12.03
N VAL A 164 12.60 0.00 -11.96
CA VAL A 164 12.78 1.37 -12.49
C VAL A 164 12.89 1.35 -14.01
#